data_AF-A0A969BJB0-F1
#
_entry.id   AF-A0A969BJB0-F1
#
_cell.length_a   1.000
_cell.length_b   1.000
_cell.length_c   1.000
_cell.angle_alpha   90.00
_cell.angle_beta   90.00
_cell.angle_gamma   90.00
#
_symmetry.space_group_name_H-M   'P 1'
#
loop_
_entity.id
_entity.type
_entity.pdbx_description
1 polymer ?
#
loop_
_entity_poly.entity_id
_entity_poly.type
_entity_poly.pdbx_seq_one_letter_code
_entity_poly.pdbx_strand_id
1 'polypeptide(L)'
;MMKNSETAYPPAANRQESVIVKLIMADLRNRGLFKTLRSVGLEGSWCETDLSEVIFACLGIDNPRDWHFLHYYQMLDTHTERLTQDAKTLTASAMTIYSWMNLRFK
;
A
#
# COMPACT_ATOMS: atom_id res chain seq x y z
N MET A 1 24.76 -16.33 -32.61
CA MET A 1 24.64 -16.67 -31.18
C MET A 1 23.83 -15.58 -30.48
N MET A 2 22.53 -15.78 -30.32
CA MET A 2 21.69 -14.89 -29.51
C MET A 2 21.87 -15.27 -28.05
N LYS A 3 22.34 -14.33 -27.22
CA LYS A 3 22.35 -14.50 -25.77
C LYS A 3 20.91 -14.40 -25.29
N ASN A 4 20.35 -15.51 -24.81
CA ASN A 4 19.12 -15.49 -24.04
C ASN A 4 19.36 -14.61 -22.81
N SER A 5 18.75 -13.43 -22.80
CA SER A 5 18.62 -12.61 -21.61
C SER A 5 17.64 -13.32 -20.68
N GLU A 6 18.15 -14.22 -19.86
CA GLU A 6 17.43 -14.70 -18.69
C GLU A 6 17.05 -13.48 -17.85
N THR A 7 15.76 -13.14 -17.89
CA THR A 7 15.16 -12.25 -16.91
C THR A 7 15.26 -12.95 -15.57
N ALA A 8 16.39 -12.76 -14.89
CA ALA A 8 16.63 -13.26 -13.55
C ALA A 8 15.48 -12.74 -12.69
N TYR A 9 14.57 -13.62 -12.32
CA TYR A 9 13.49 -13.25 -11.44
C TYR A 9 14.11 -12.77 -10.13
N PRO A 10 13.67 -11.63 -9.58
CA PRO A 10 14.19 -11.16 -8.31
C PRO A 10 13.95 -12.22 -7.22
N PRO A 11 14.87 -12.32 -6.24
CA PRO A 11 14.77 -13.30 -5.16
C PRO A 11 13.42 -13.17 -4.45
N ALA A 12 12.93 -14.27 -3.86
CA ALA A 12 11.57 -14.35 -3.29
C ALA A 12 11.26 -13.22 -2.28
N ALA A 13 12.25 -12.81 -1.48
CA ALA A 13 12.15 -11.65 -0.58
C ALA A 13 11.83 -10.34 -1.32
N ASN A 14 12.49 -10.08 -2.46
CA ASN A 14 12.24 -8.90 -3.29
C ASN A 14 10.87 -8.97 -4.00
N ARG A 15 10.31 -10.16 -4.23
CA ARG A 15 8.96 -10.30 -4.80
C ARG A 15 7.88 -9.99 -3.78
N GLN A 16 8.00 -10.51 -2.57
CA GLN A 16 7.03 -10.28 -1.50
C GLN A 16 6.97 -8.79 -1.12
N GLU A 17 8.13 -8.16 -0.96
CA GLU A 17 8.23 -6.70 -0.79
C GLU A 17 7.54 -5.95 -1.93
N SER A 18 7.83 -6.32 -3.19
CA SER A 18 7.22 -5.69 -4.35
C SER A 18 5.69 -5.83 -4.37
N VAL A 19 5.15 -6.96 -3.91
CA VAL A 19 3.70 -7.19 -3.80
C VAL A 19 3.11 -6.31 -2.71
N ILE A 20 3.69 -6.28 -1.51
CA ILE A 20 3.20 -5.48 -0.38
C ILE A 20 3.17 -3.99 -0.76
N VAL A 21 4.24 -3.49 -1.37
CA VAL A 21 4.33 -2.09 -1.81
C VAL A 21 3.24 -1.78 -2.84
N LYS A 22 2.99 -2.67 -3.81
CA LYS A 22 1.91 -2.49 -4.80
C LYS A 22 0.52 -2.48 -4.17
N LEU A 23 0.28 -3.32 -3.15
CA LEU A 23 -0.98 -3.32 -2.39
C LEU A 23 -1.17 -2.00 -1.64
N ILE A 24 -0.13 -1.51 -0.95
CA ILE A 24 -0.16 -0.20 -0.28
C ILE A 24 -0.40 0.93 -1.29
N MET A 25 0.22 0.88 -2.48
CA MET A 25 -0.03 1.86 -3.55
C MET A 25 -1.49 1.84 -4.02
N ALA A 26 -2.12 0.66 -4.08
CA ALA A 26 -3.53 0.54 -4.42
C ALA A 26 -4.42 1.16 -3.33
N ASP A 27 -4.11 0.91 -2.06
CA ASP A 27 -4.84 1.47 -0.92
C ASP A 27 -4.74 3.00 -0.86
N LEU A 28 -3.55 3.56 -1.10
CA LEU A 28 -3.35 5.01 -1.20
C LEU A 28 -4.19 5.64 -2.33
N ARG A 29 -4.26 4.98 -3.50
CA ARG A 29 -5.10 5.45 -4.62
C ARG A 29 -6.58 5.37 -4.27
N ASN A 30 -6.99 4.28 -3.65
CA ASN A 30 -8.37 4.06 -3.23
C ASN A 30 -8.79 5.16 -2.23
N ARG A 31 -8.00 5.36 -1.17
CA ARG A 31 -8.19 6.43 -0.18
C ARG A 31 -8.28 7.80 -0.84
N GLY A 32 -7.40 8.10 -1.80
CA GLY A 32 -7.39 9.36 -2.54
C GLY A 32 -8.67 9.57 -3.36
N LEU A 33 -9.10 8.55 -4.10
CA LEU A 33 -10.36 8.56 -4.84
C LEU A 33 -11.55 8.84 -3.91
N PHE A 34 -11.65 8.12 -2.79
CA PHE A 34 -12.76 8.29 -1.85
C PHE A 34 -12.75 9.65 -1.13
N LYS A 35 -11.56 10.22 -0.84
CA LYS A 35 -11.45 11.61 -0.38
C LYS A 35 -11.99 12.59 -1.43
N THR A 36 -11.66 12.39 -2.70
CA THR A 36 -12.22 13.22 -3.80
C THR A 36 -13.73 13.06 -3.91
N LEU A 37 -14.26 11.83 -3.92
CA LEU A 37 -15.71 11.58 -3.99
C LEU A 37 -16.46 12.22 -2.82
N ARG A 38 -15.92 12.15 -1.60
CA ARG A 38 -16.48 12.82 -0.42
C ARG A 38 -16.52 14.33 -0.59
N SER A 39 -15.45 14.92 -1.13
CA SER A 39 -15.38 16.38 -1.35
C SER A 39 -16.43 16.92 -2.32
N VAL A 40 -16.99 16.06 -3.19
CA VAL A 40 -18.06 16.41 -4.14
C VAL A 40 -19.43 15.86 -3.74
N GLY A 41 -19.57 15.33 -2.51
CA GLY A 41 -20.84 14.82 -1.98
C GLY A 41 -21.31 13.48 -2.53
N LEU A 42 -20.40 12.65 -3.06
CA LEU A 42 -20.70 11.34 -3.67
C LEU A 42 -20.37 10.13 -2.76
N GLU A 43 -20.22 10.36 -1.46
CA GLU A 43 -19.75 9.39 -0.45
C GLU A 43 -20.57 8.10 -0.32
N GLY A 44 -21.84 8.08 -0.72
CA GLY A 44 -22.72 6.91 -0.60
C GLY A 44 -22.79 5.99 -1.82
N SER A 45 -22.07 6.30 -2.90
CA SER A 45 -22.24 5.60 -4.19
C SER A 45 -21.28 4.44 -4.45
N TRP A 46 -20.22 4.29 -3.64
CA TRP A 46 -19.16 3.31 -3.84
C TRP A 46 -18.69 2.70 -2.51
N CYS A 47 -18.15 1.48 -2.57
CA CYS A 47 -17.55 0.81 -1.42
C CYS A 47 -16.02 0.93 -1.47
N GLU A 48 -15.41 1.48 -0.42
CA GLU A 48 -13.95 1.54 -0.28
C GLU A 48 -13.42 0.13 -0.05
N THR A 49 -12.61 -0.37 -0.98
CA THR A 49 -11.95 -1.67 -0.81
C THR A 49 -10.90 -1.59 0.29
N ASP A 50 -11.01 -2.45 1.31
CA ASP A 50 -10.02 -2.57 2.38
C ASP A 50 -8.99 -3.65 2.03
N LEU A 51 -7.70 -3.27 1.93
CA LEU A 51 -6.59 -4.18 1.65
C LEU A 51 -5.73 -4.50 2.88
N SER A 52 -6.07 -3.96 4.06
CA SER A 52 -5.24 -4.03 5.26
C SER A 52 -4.93 -5.47 5.70
N GLU A 53 -5.94 -6.34 5.74
CA GLU A 53 -5.80 -7.76 6.11
C GLU A 53 -4.84 -8.50 5.17
N VAL A 54 -4.96 -8.28 3.86
CA VAL A 54 -4.08 -8.93 2.85
C VAL A 54 -2.64 -8.45 3.02
N ILE A 55 -2.46 -7.16 3.29
CA ILE A 55 -1.16 -6.56 3.51
C ILE A 55 -0.51 -7.11 4.79
N PHE A 56 -1.27 -7.22 5.89
CA PHE A 56 -0.80 -7.81 7.15
C PHE A 56 -0.43 -9.27 7.02
N ALA A 57 -1.27 -10.07 6.35
CA ALA A 57 -0.94 -11.46 6.03
C ALA A 57 0.35 -11.55 5.19
N CYS A 58 0.52 -10.67 4.19
CA CYS A 58 1.75 -10.62 3.40
C CYS A 58 2.97 -10.18 4.21
N LEU A 59 2.80 -9.42 5.30
CA LEU A 59 3.87 -9.07 6.24
C LEU A 59 4.19 -10.20 7.25
N GLY A 60 3.37 -11.25 7.32
CA GLY A 60 3.48 -12.32 8.31
C GLY A 60 2.89 -11.96 9.67
N ILE A 61 1.88 -11.08 9.69
CA ILE A 61 1.16 -10.68 10.91
C ILE A 61 -0.16 -11.47 10.94
N ASP A 62 -0.15 -12.62 11.62
CA ASP A 62 -1.29 -13.57 11.61
C ASP A 62 -2.47 -13.15 12.50
N ASN A 63 -2.26 -12.20 13.42
CA ASN A 63 -3.30 -11.69 14.31
C ASN A 63 -3.09 -10.19 14.56
N PRO A 64 -3.40 -9.34 13.55
CA PRO A 64 -3.28 -7.91 13.69
C PRO A 64 -4.24 -7.42 14.77
N ARG A 65 -3.69 -6.84 15.83
CA ARG A 65 -4.46 -6.09 16.85
C ARG A 65 -5.00 -4.77 16.27
N ASP A 66 -6.09 -4.25 16.84
CA ASP A 66 -6.74 -2.98 16.43
C ASP A 66 -5.78 -1.81 16.20
N TRP A 67 -4.73 -1.69 17.02
CA TRP A 67 -3.75 -0.61 16.88
C TRP A 67 -2.94 -0.70 15.58
N HIS A 68 -2.74 -1.88 15.00
CA HIS A 68 -2.08 -2.04 13.70
C HIS A 68 -2.92 -1.40 12.60
N PHE A 69 -4.22 -1.71 12.56
CA PHE A 69 -5.17 -1.12 11.62
C PHE A 69 -5.23 0.40 11.79
N LEU A 70 -5.38 0.86 13.04
CA LEU A 70 -5.46 2.28 13.34
C LEU A 70 -4.22 3.04 12.83
N HIS A 71 -3.02 2.54 13.13
CA HIS A 71 -1.80 3.18 12.67
C HIS A 71 -1.61 3.09 11.16
N TYR A 72 -1.95 1.95 10.56
CA TYR A 72 -1.91 1.79 9.12
C TYR A 72 -2.80 2.83 8.42
N TYR A 73 -4.04 2.99 8.88
CA TYR A 73 -4.98 3.97 8.34
C TYR A 73 -4.53 5.41 8.56
N GLN A 74 -3.94 5.74 9.72
CA GLN A 74 -3.36 7.07 9.96
C GLN A 74 -2.22 7.39 8.97
N MET A 75 -1.38 6.40 8.66
CA MET A 75 -0.33 6.59 7.66
C MET A 75 -0.90 6.75 6.26
N LEU A 76 -1.90 5.95 5.87
CA LEU A 76 -2.59 6.14 4.60
C LEU A 76 -3.16 7.56 4.49
N ASP A 77 -3.82 8.06 5.54
CA ASP A 77 -4.36 9.42 5.52
C ASP A 77 -3.28 10.48 5.36
N THR A 78 -2.22 10.40 6.16
CA THR A 78 -1.07 11.33 6.15
C THR A 78 -0.41 11.38 4.78
N HIS A 79 -0.23 10.22 4.14
CA HIS A 79 0.41 10.14 2.84
C HIS A 79 -0.54 10.54 1.72
N THR A 80 -1.83 10.22 1.81
CA THR A 80 -2.83 10.58 0.79
C THR A 80 -3.05 12.08 0.70
N GLU A 81 -3.01 12.81 1.82
CA GLU A 81 -3.09 14.28 1.84
C GLU A 81 -1.98 14.97 1.04
N ARG A 82 -0.86 14.29 0.86
CA ARG A 82 0.34 14.81 0.18
C ARG A 82 0.49 14.31 -1.24
N LEU A 83 -0.39 13.43 -1.71
CA LEU A 83 -0.29 12.88 -3.05
C LEU A 83 -0.80 13.89 -4.08
N THR A 84 0.15 14.52 -4.78
CA THR A 84 -0.06 14.82 -6.21
C THR A 84 -0.09 13.49 -6.95
N GLN A 85 -0.89 13.36 -8.02
CA GLN A 85 -1.07 12.10 -8.76
C GLN A 85 0.21 11.53 -9.46
N ASP A 86 1.40 11.99 -9.08
CA ASP A 86 2.69 11.52 -9.57
C ASP A 86 3.01 10.10 -9.04
N ALA A 87 3.29 9.18 -9.97
CA ALA A 87 3.67 7.81 -9.68
C ALA A 87 4.94 7.69 -8.82
N LYS A 88 5.88 8.65 -8.91
CA LYS A 88 7.10 8.66 -8.08
C LYS A 88 6.76 8.92 -6.61
N THR A 89 5.94 9.93 -6.34
CA THR A 89 5.48 10.29 -4.98
C THR A 89 4.64 9.17 -4.35
N LEU A 90 3.82 8.50 -5.16
CA LEU A 90 3.03 7.34 -4.71
C LEU A 90 3.92 6.16 -4.31
N THR A 91 4.90 5.82 -5.12
CA THR A 91 5.84 4.72 -4.83
C THR A 91 6.66 5.04 -3.58
N ALA A 92 7.17 6.26 -3.46
CA ALA A 92 7.92 6.70 -2.28
C ALA A 92 7.08 6.62 -1.01
N SER A 93 5.82 7.08 -1.06
CA SER A 93 4.89 7.00 0.07
C SER A 93 4.59 5.56 0.48
N ALA A 94 4.33 4.68 -0.50
CA ALA A 94 4.10 3.27 -0.23
C ALA A 94 5.33 2.59 0.39
N MET A 95 6.53 2.92 -0.08
CA MET A 95 7.79 2.45 0.52
C MET A 95 8.00 2.95 1.95
N THR A 96 7.63 4.20 2.25
CA THR A 96 7.68 4.74 3.62
C THR A 96 6.76 3.93 4.54
N ILE A 97 5.51 3.70 4.13
CA ILE A 97 4.54 2.92 4.89
C ILE A 97 5.03 1.48 5.10
N TYR A 98 5.44 0.81 4.02
CA TYR A 98 6.00 -0.55 4.09
C TYR A 98 7.19 -0.63 5.06
N SER A 99 8.16 0.28 4.94
CA SER A 99 9.36 0.29 5.78
C SER A 99 8.98 0.45 7.26
N TRP A 100 8.04 1.33 7.56
CA TRP A 100 7.57 1.54 8.92
C TRP A 100 6.89 0.28 9.48
N MET A 101 5.96 -0.32 8.72
CA MET A 101 5.25 -1.53 9.13
C MET A 101 6.21 -2.71 9.34
N ASN A 102 7.13 -2.93 8.40
CA ASN A 102 8.09 -4.02 8.46
C ASN A 102 9.08 -3.90 9.63
N LEU A 103 9.35 -2.68 10.13
CA LEU A 103 10.22 -2.43 11.29
C LEU A 103 9.48 -2.44 12.64
N ARG A 104 8.17 -2.18 12.66
CA ARG A 104 7.40 -1.93 13.89
C ARG A 104 6.45 -3.07 14.24
N PHE A 105 6.03 -3.85 13.26
CA PHE A 105 5.05 -4.93 13.44
C PHE A 105 5.68 -6.32 13.44
N LYS A 106 6.95 -6.42 13.06
CA LYS A 106 7.82 -7.59 13.27
C LYS A 106 8.73 -7.32 14.45
#